data_AF-E9J6Y7-F1
#
_entry.id   AF-E9J6Y7-F1
#
_cell.length_a   1.000
_cell.length_b   1.000
_cell.length_c   1.000
_cell.angle_alpha   90.00
_cell.angle_beta   90.00
_cell.angle_gamma   90.00
#
_symmetry.space_group_name_H-M   'P 1'
#
loop_
_entity.id
_entity.type
_entity.pdbx_description
1 polymer ?
#
loop_
_entity_poly.entity_id
_entity_poly.type
_entity_poly.pdbx_seq_one_letter_code
_entity_poly.pdbx_strand_id
1 'polypeptide(L)'
;MKAVLVANDLMEIVDGTKVEPEAVAERDAWKKSNAKAMFIISTSLEESQLETLITCNTATEMWAKLRSVHEQTSETNKLILTQRFH
;
A
#
# COMPACT_ATOMS: atom_id res chain seq x y z
N MET A 1 -0.06 -3.58 -10.10
CA MET A 1 0.44 -3.72 -8.71
C MET A 1 -0.17 -4.91 -7.94
N LYS A 2 -1.51 -5.07 -7.87
CA LYS A 2 -2.17 -6.17 -7.14
C LYS A 2 -1.64 -7.58 -7.49
N ALA A 3 -1.37 -7.85 -8.76
CA ALA A 3 -0.88 -9.15 -9.22
C ALA A 3 0.48 -9.57 -8.62
N VAL A 4 1.41 -8.63 -8.43
CA VAL A 4 2.74 -8.92 -7.88
C VAL A 4 2.67 -9.22 -6.38
N LEU A 5 1.80 -8.52 -5.65
CA LEU A 5 1.57 -8.75 -4.22
C LEU A 5 0.89 -10.10 -3.98
N VAL A 6 -0.09 -10.48 -4.81
CA VAL A 6 -0.73 -11.80 -4.78
C VAL A 6 0.27 -12.91 -5.12
N ALA A 7 1.10 -12.73 -6.16
CA ALA A 7 2.08 -13.73 -6.57
C ALA A 7 3.18 -13.99 -5.53
N ASN A 8 3.42 -13.06 -4.61
CA ASN A 8 4.41 -13.20 -3.55
C ASN A 8 3.79 -13.55 -2.18
N ASP A 9 2.48 -13.82 -2.13
CA ASP A 9 1.74 -14.08 -0.89
C ASP A 9 1.87 -12.95 0.16
N LEU A 10 2.08 -11.72 -0.32
CA LEU A 10 2.31 -10.54 0.53
C LEU A 10 1.01 -9.79 0.86
N MET A 11 -0.11 -10.19 0.24
CA MET A 11 -1.42 -9.61 0.48
C MET A 11 -1.84 -9.72 1.94
N GLU A 12 -1.53 -10.82 2.64
CA GLU A 12 -1.88 -10.99 4.05
C GLU A 12 -1.20 -9.96 4.97
N ILE A 13 0.01 -9.53 4.63
CA ILE A 13 0.75 -8.51 5.37
C ILE A 13 0.22 -7.12 5.02
N VAL A 14 0.00 -6.88 3.73
CA VAL A 14 -0.46 -5.60 3.20
C VAL A 14 -1.91 -5.28 3.62
N ASP A 15 -2.76 -6.29 3.75
CA ASP A 15 -4.15 -6.14 4.21
C ASP A 15 -4.23 -6.08 5.76
N GLY A 16 -3.12 -6.33 6.46
CA GLY A 16 -3.05 -6.29 7.92
C GLY A 16 -3.60 -7.55 8.61
N THR A 17 -3.94 -8.59 7.83
CA THR A 17 -4.40 -9.90 8.34
C THR A 17 -3.31 -10.59 9.17
N LYS A 18 -2.05 -10.41 8.78
CA LYS A 18 -0.87 -10.91 9.51
C LYS A 18 -0.24 -9.76 10.29
N VAL A 19 -0.64 -9.63 11.55
CA VAL A 19 -0.06 -8.67 12.50
C VAL A 19 1.30 -9.20 12.98
N GLU A 20 2.23 -8.30 13.31
CA GLU A 20 3.58 -8.62 13.76
C GLU A 20 3.57 -9.73 14.85
N PRO A 21 4.13 -10.92 14.56
CA PRO A 21 4.12 -12.03 15.51
C PRO A 21 5.11 -11.77 16.66
N GLU A 22 4.72 -12.10 17.89
CA GLU A 22 5.57 -11.98 19.09
C GLU A 22 6.78 -12.95 19.06
N ALA A 23 6.67 -14.05 18.32
CA ALA A 23 7.74 -15.02 18.17
C ALA A 23 8.88 -14.46 17.29
N VAL A 24 10.09 -14.35 17.86
CA VAL A 24 11.27 -13.78 17.20
C VAL A 24 11.58 -14.45 15.85
N ALA A 25 11.40 -15.76 15.75
CA ALA A 25 11.62 -16.52 14.51
C ALA A 25 10.64 -16.16 13.38
N GLU A 26 9.37 -15.89 13.73
CA GLU A 26 8.35 -15.48 12.77
C GLU A 26 8.41 -13.97 12.50
N ARG A 27 8.93 -13.19 13.45
CA ARG A 27 9.11 -11.74 13.35
C ARG A 27 10.12 -11.38 12.26
N ASP A 28 11.22 -12.12 12.14
CA ASP A 28 12.22 -11.88 11.09
C ASP A 28 11.69 -12.24 9.70
N ALA A 29 10.91 -13.33 9.59
CA ALA A 29 10.24 -13.70 8.36
C ALA A 29 9.19 -12.65 7.97
N TRP A 30 8.40 -12.18 8.93
CA TRP A 30 7.42 -11.12 8.73
C TRP A 30 8.08 -9.81 8.33
N LYS A 31 9.18 -9.39 8.98
CA LYS A 31 9.94 -8.19 8.62
C LYS A 31 10.48 -8.25 7.21
N LYS A 32 11.02 -9.40 6.77
CA LYS A 32 11.48 -9.60 5.39
C LYS A 32 10.34 -9.46 4.39
N SER A 33 9.20 -10.07 4.67
CA SER A 33 8.02 -9.99 3.81
C SER A 33 7.41 -8.58 3.79
N ASN A 34 7.34 -7.90 4.93
CA ASN A 34 6.94 -6.50 5.04
C ASN A 34 7.88 -5.59 4.25
N ALA A 35 9.20 -5.74 4.38
CA ALA A 35 10.18 -4.97 3.60
C ALA A 35 10.05 -5.22 2.09
N LYS A 36 9.80 -6.48 1.68
CA LYS A 36 9.57 -6.83 0.27
C LYS A 36 8.30 -6.17 -0.27
N ALA A 37 7.22 -6.16 0.53
CA ALA A 37 5.99 -5.47 0.19
C ALA A 37 6.19 -3.95 0.06
N MET A 38 6.88 -3.32 1.03
CA MET A 38 7.24 -1.90 0.98
C MET A 38 8.04 -1.58 -0.29
N PHE A 39 9.02 -2.42 -0.66
CA PHE A 39 9.81 -2.22 -1.88
C PHE A 39 8.97 -2.31 -3.15
N ILE A 40 8.10 -3.31 -3.27
CA ILE A 40 7.17 -3.44 -4.41
C ILE A 40 6.24 -2.22 -4.46
N ILE A 41 5.81 -1.73 -3.30
CA ILE A 41 5.00 -0.51 -3.20
C ILE A 41 5.75 0.70 -3.68
N SER A 42 6.93 0.96 -3.14
CA SER A 42 7.75 2.11 -3.52
C SER A 42 8.13 2.10 -5.01
N THR A 43 8.45 0.93 -5.57
CA THR A 43 8.84 0.81 -6.99
C THR A 43 7.66 0.90 -7.96
N SER A 44 6.44 0.68 -7.49
CA SER A 44 5.23 0.80 -8.32
C SER A 44 4.66 2.21 -8.36
N LEU A 45 5.26 3.16 -7.63
CA LEU A 45 4.73 4.51 -7.42
C LEU A 45 5.68 5.57 -7.93
N GLU A 46 5.11 6.71 -8.30
CA GLU A 46 5.85 7.91 -8.69
C GLU A 46 6.44 8.63 -7.46
N GLU A 47 7.53 9.36 -7.65
CA GLU A 47 8.24 10.10 -6.58
C GLU A 47 7.32 11.02 -5.76
N SER A 48 6.32 11.63 -6.39
CA SER A 48 5.33 12.48 -5.71
C SER A 48 4.45 11.71 -4.71
N GLN A 49 4.13 10.45 -4.99
CA GLN A 49 3.37 9.57 -4.10
C GLN A 49 4.29 8.99 -3.01
N LEU A 50 5.58 8.81 -3.31
CA LEU A 50 6.58 8.33 -2.36
C LEU A 50 6.77 9.29 -1.18
N GLU A 51 6.72 10.61 -1.41
CA GLU A 51 6.77 11.61 -0.33
C GLU A 51 5.66 11.40 0.71
N THR A 52 4.47 10.99 0.27
CA THR A 52 3.33 10.73 1.16
C THR A 52 3.55 9.47 2.00
N LEU A 53 4.34 8.53 1.46
CA LEU A 53 4.61 7.22 2.05
C LEU A 53 5.85 7.18 2.95
N ILE A 54 6.74 8.18 2.87
CA ILE A 54 7.88 8.35 3.79
C ILE A 54 7.44 8.38 5.25
N THR A 55 6.22 8.85 5.53
CA THR A 55 5.66 8.91 6.88
C THR A 55 5.09 7.58 7.38
N CYS A 56 4.99 6.57 6.51
CA CYS A 56 4.43 5.26 6.85
C CYS A 56 5.56 4.29 7.28
N ASN A 57 5.33 3.57 8.37
CA ASN A 57 6.29 2.64 8.96
C ASN A 57 6.09 1.19 8.51
N THR A 58 4.91 0.84 7.98
CA THR A 58 4.57 -0.52 7.55
C THR A 58 4.01 -0.56 6.13
N ALA A 59 4.16 -1.70 5.44
CA ALA A 59 3.55 -1.90 4.12
C ALA A 59 2.02 -1.77 4.16
N THR A 60 1.41 -2.15 5.30
CA THR A 60 -0.02 -2.01 5.57
C THR A 60 -0.46 -0.55 5.57
N GLU A 61 0.27 0.31 6.30
CA GLU A 61 0.02 1.76 6.30
C GLU A 61 0.21 2.36 4.91
N MET A 62 1.28 1.98 4.21
CA MET A 62 1.55 2.46 2.85
C MET A 62 0.38 2.12 1.91
N TRP A 63 -0.13 0.89 1.99
CA TRP A 63 -1.24 0.43 1.15
C TRP A 63 -2.58 1.06 1.54
N ALA A 64 -2.86 1.24 2.82
CA ALA A 64 -4.04 1.94 3.29
C ALA A 64 -4.05 3.40 2.81
N LYS A 65 -2.90 4.07 2.89
CA LYS A 65 -2.73 5.44 2.38
C LYS A 65 -2.94 5.49 0.87
N LEU A 66 -2.38 4.53 0.13
CA LEU A 66 -2.55 4.42 -1.32
C LEU A 66 -4.02 4.25 -1.70
N ARG A 67 -4.73 3.37 -0.99
CA ARG A 67 -6.16 3.10 -1.20
C ARG A 67 -6.97 4.37 -1.00
N SER A 68 -6.68 5.12 0.07
CA SER A 68 -7.33 6.41 0.36
C SER A 68 -7.06 7.48 -0.71
N VAL A 69 -5.82 7.61 -1.18
CA VAL A 69 -5.46 8.57 -2.25
C VAL A 69 -6.17 8.22 -3.56
N HIS A 70 -6.19 6.93 -3.93
CA HIS A 70 -6.88 6.48 -5.14
C HIS A 70 -8.40 6.65 -5.05
N GLU A 71 -8.99 6.42 -3.88
CA GLU A 71 -10.43 6.63 -3.64
C GLU A 71 -10.79 8.12 -3.75
N GLN A 72 -10.01 9.00 -3.12
CA GLN A 72 -10.19 10.46 -3.20
C GLN A 72 -10.01 11.01 -4.64
N THR A 73 -9.06 10.45 -5.39
CA THR A 73 -8.86 10.82 -6.80
C THR A 73 -10.04 10.39 -7.68
N SER A 74 -10.64 9.23 -7.40
CA SER A 74 -11.83 8.74 -8.11
C SER A 74 -13.05 9.63 -7.87
N GLU A 75 -13.29 10.06 -6.63
CA GLU A 75 -14.37 10.99 -6.31
C GLU A 75 -14.15 12.37 -6.92
N THR A 76 -12.92 12.88 -6.88
CA THR A 76 -12.57 14.18 -7.48
C THR A 76 -12.75 14.14 -9.01
N ASN A 77 -12.33 13.06 -9.66
CA ASN A 77 -12.53 12.87 -11.10
C ASN A 77 -14.01 12.78 -11.48
N LYS A 78 -14.84 12.09 -10.68
CA LYS A 78 -16.30 12.07 -10.88
C LYS A 78 -16.91 13.46 -10.73
N LEU A 79 -16.49 14.24 -9.73
CA LEU A 79 -16.97 15.60 -9.51
C LEU A 79 -16.60 16.53 -10.66
N ILE A 80 -15.34 16.49 -11.12
CA ILE A 80 -14.87 17.29 -12.26
C ILE A 80 -15.63 16.93 -13.54
N LEU A 81 -15.88 15.64 -13.78
CA LEU A 81 -16.68 15.21 -14.93
C LEU A 81 -18.11 15.75 -14.82
N THR A 82 -18.73 15.70 -13.65
CA THR A 82 -20.10 16.21 -13.45
C THR A 82 -20.17 17.73 -13.66
N GLN A 83 -19.15 18.49 -13.22
CA GLN A 83 -19.09 19.94 -13.44
C GLN A 83 -18.81 20.34 -14.89
N ARG A 84 -18.10 19.50 -15.66
CA ARG A 84 -17.72 19.81 -17.05
C ARG A 84 -18.82 19.50 -18.06
N PHE A 85 -19.82 18.72 -17.67
CA PHE A 85 -21.00 18.40 -18.48
C PHE A 85 -22.28 19.15 -18.02
N HIS A 86 -22.14 20.24 -17.27
CA HIS A 86 -23.24 21.07 -16.79
C HIS A 86 -23.21 22.50 -17.33
#